data_AF-A0A925RHX0-F1
#
_entry.id   AF-A0A925RHX0-F1
#
_cell.length_a   1.000
_cell.length_b   1.000
_cell.length_c   1.000
_cell.angle_alpha   90.00
_cell.angle_beta   90.00
_cell.angle_gamma   90.00
#
_symmetry.space_group_name_H-M   'P 1'
#
loop_
_entity.id
_entity.type
_entity.pdbx_description
1 polymer ?
#
loop_
_entity_poly.entity_id
_entity_poly.type
_entity_poly.pdbx_seq_one_letter_code
_entity_poly.pdbx_strand_id
1 'polypeptide(L)' 'MTRQLICGVLVAALTAMLTGCDLSSSSDFPPQFDRPKPSASVSSPWQSAQLARTLTKADEPILQIAISPDGRMIASG' A
#
# COMPACT_ATOMS: atom_id res chain seq x y z
N MET A 1 -14.68 36.55 -50.56
CA MET A 1 -15.40 35.77 -49.53
C MET A 1 -14.75 34.43 -49.15
N THR A 2 -13.77 33.88 -49.88
CA THR A 2 -13.28 32.49 -49.67
C THR A 2 -12.32 32.29 -48.48
N ARG A 3 -11.59 33.32 -48.03
CA ARG A 3 -10.61 33.22 -46.92
C ARG A 3 -11.25 33.13 -45.53
N GLN A 4 -12.43 33.73 -45.34
CA GLN A 4 -13.18 33.71 -44.09
C GLN A 4 -13.77 32.32 -43.79
N LEU A 5 -14.20 31.60 -44.83
CA LEU A 5 -14.79 30.27 -44.70
C LEU A 5 -13.74 29.21 -44.34
N ILE A 6 -12.51 29.33 -44.85
CA ILE A 6 -11.41 28.40 -44.57
C ILE A 6 -10.97 28.50 -43.11
N CYS A 7 -10.85 29.71 -42.56
CA CYS A 7 -10.51 29.91 -41.14
C CYS A 7 -11.62 29.39 -40.21
N GLY A 8 -12.89 29.59 -40.56
CA GLY A 8 -14.02 29.09 -39.77
C GLY A 8 -14.05 27.56 -39.65
N VAL A 9 -13.77 26.86 -40.76
CA VAL A 9 -13.71 25.39 -40.79
C VAL A 9 -12.50 24.85 -40.02
N LEU A 10 -11.34 25.51 -40.10
CA LEU A 10 -10.13 25.11 -39.37
C LEU A 10 -10.29 25.26 -37.85
N VAL A 11 -10.91 26.35 -37.38
CA VAL A 11 -11.15 26.56 -35.94
C VAL A 11 -12.18 25.55 -35.40
N ALA A 12 -13.24 25.26 -36.15
CA ALA A 12 -14.25 24.26 -35.76
C ALA A 12 -13.68 22.82 -35.73
N ALA A 13 -12.77 22.49 -36.65
CA ALA A 13 -12.10 21.19 -36.65
C ALA A 13 -11.11 21.06 -35.47
N LEU A 14 -10.41 22.14 -35.10
CA LEU A 14 -9.49 22.14 -33.96
C LEU A 14 -10.23 21.98 -32.62
N THR A 15 -11.41 22.61 -32.45
CA THR A 15 -12.21 22.48 -31.22
C THR A 15 -12.88 21.12 -31.09
N ALA A 16 -13.27 20.49 -32.20
CA ALA A 16 -13.82 19.14 -32.19
C ALA A 16 -12.81 18.08 -31.73
N MET A 17 -11.52 18.30 -31.98
CA MET A 17 -10.45 17.38 -31.55
C MET A 17 -10.05 17.53 -30.08
N LEU A 18 -10.35 18.68 -29.44
CA LEU A 18 -10.01 18.92 -28.03
C LEU A 18 -11.04 18.36 -27.03
N THR A 19 -12.28 18.14 -27.46
CA THR A 19 -13.38 17.65 -26.60
C THR A 19 -13.54 16.13 -26.63
N GLY A 20 -12.71 15.42 -27.39
CA GLY A 20 -12.77 13.96 -27.54
C GLY A 20 -11.83 13.17 -26.61
N CYS A 21 -11.27 13.80 -25.59
CA CYS A 21 -10.46 13.11 -24.57
C CYS A 21 -11.32 12.68 -23.39
N ASP A 22 -12.38 11.91 -23.63
CA ASP A 22 -12.84 10.98 -22.60
C ASP A 22 -11.77 9.89 -22.51
N LEU A 23 -10.78 10.11 -21.63
CA LEU A 23 -9.92 9.04 -21.13
C LEU A 23 -10.83 8.02 -20.46
N SER A 24 -11.36 7.11 -21.25
CA SER A 24 -11.88 5.84 -20.77
C SER A 24 -10.69 5.09 -20.20
N SER A 25 -10.43 5.33 -18.91
CA SER A 25 -9.55 4.51 -18.10
C SER A 25 -10.23 3.14 -17.98
N SER A 26 -10.05 2.29 -19.00
CA SER A 26 -10.40 0.88 -18.93
C SER A 26 -9.44 0.24 -17.94
N SER A 27 -9.80 0.28 -16.67
CA SER A 27 -9.15 -0.52 -15.65
C SER A 27 -9.47 -1.99 -15.93
N ASP A 28 -8.59 -2.61 -16.70
CA ASP A 28 -8.55 -4.04 -17.00
C ASP A 28 -8.02 -4.78 -15.75
N PHE A 29 -8.78 -4.71 -14.65
CA PHE A 29 -8.47 -5.50 -13.47
C PHE A 29 -8.82 -6.96 -13.76
N PRO A 30 -7.92 -7.92 -13.46
CA PRO A 30 -8.22 -9.33 -13.62
C PRO A 30 -9.46 -9.70 -12.79
N PRO A 31 -10.24 -10.72 -13.19
CA PRO A 31 -11.40 -11.16 -12.44
C PRO A 31 -11.01 -11.35 -10.98
N GLN A 32 -11.72 -10.65 -10.08
CA GLN A 32 -11.51 -10.79 -8.66
C GLN A 32 -11.84 -12.23 -8.31
N PHE A 33 -10.82 -13.06 -8.07
CA PHE A 33 -10.99 -14.31 -7.32
C PHE A 33 -11.82 -13.95 -6.10
N ASP A 34 -12.95 -14.63 -5.90
CA ASP A 34 -13.81 -14.45 -4.73
C ASP A 34 -12.93 -14.60 -3.49
N ARG A 35 -12.44 -13.47 -2.98
CA ARG A 35 -11.62 -13.46 -1.79
C ARG A 35 -12.52 -14.06 -0.72
N PRO A 36 -12.13 -15.15 -0.04
CA PRO A 36 -12.85 -15.59 1.13
C PRO A 36 -12.98 -14.37 2.04
N LYS A 37 -14.21 -13.91 2.28
CA LYS A 37 -14.51 -12.86 3.25
C LYS A 37 -13.74 -13.26 4.51
N PRO A 38 -12.83 -12.43 5.06
CA PRO A 38 -12.08 -12.79 6.26
C PRO A 38 -13.09 -13.15 7.35
N SER A 39 -13.31 -14.45 7.50
CA SER A 39 -14.32 -15.03 8.36
C SER A 39 -13.55 -15.58 9.54
N ALA A 40 -13.91 -15.08 10.72
CA ALA A 40 -13.28 -15.29 12.01
C ALA A 40 -11.90 -14.64 12.17
N SER A 41 -11.82 -13.74 13.15
CA SER A 41 -10.59 -13.21 13.73
C SER A 41 -9.66 -14.35 14.11
N VAL A 42 -8.67 -14.64 13.27
CA VAL A 42 -7.57 -15.53 13.66
C VAL A 42 -6.80 -14.82 14.77
N SER A 43 -6.99 -15.26 16.00
CA SER A 43 -6.21 -14.75 17.12
C SER A 43 -4.76 -15.12 16.88
N SER A 44 -3.92 -14.09 16.76
CA SER A 44 -2.49 -14.32 16.59
C SER A 44 -1.87 -14.70 17.94
N PRO A 45 -0.87 -15.59 17.98
CA PRO A 45 -0.29 -16.09 19.24
C PRO A 45 0.32 -15.00 20.13
N TRP A 46 0.72 -13.85 19.57
CA TRP A 46 1.20 -12.70 20.34
C TRP A 46 0.10 -12.00 21.15
N GLN A 47 -1.19 -12.23 20.84
CA GLN A 47 -2.32 -11.62 21.55
C GLN A 47 -2.48 -12.13 22.98
N SER A 48 -1.97 -13.33 23.27
CA SER A 48 -1.97 -13.93 24.60
C SER A 48 -0.59 -13.88 25.27
N ALA A 49 0.36 -13.11 24.72
CA ALA A 49 1.68 -12.97 25.32
C ALA A 49 1.56 -12.41 26.75
N GLN A 50 2.36 -12.96 27.66
CA GLN A 50 2.47 -12.53 29.05
C GLN A 50 3.96 -12.30 29.37
N LEU A 51 4.24 -11.47 30.38
CA LEU A 51 5.61 -11.25 30.83
C LEU A 51 6.22 -12.57 31.33
N ALA A 52 7.24 -13.05 30.63
CA ALA A 52 7.92 -14.30 31.00
C ALA A 52 9.01 -14.09 32.07
N ARG A 53 9.80 -13.02 31.95
CA ARG A 53 10.94 -12.73 32.83
C ARG A 53 11.38 -11.27 32.71
N THR A 54 11.92 -10.73 33.80
CA THR A 54 12.61 -9.43 33.84
C THR A 54 14.12 -9.65 33.99
N LEU A 55 14.93 -8.91 33.22
CA LEU A 55 16.38 -8.84 33.40
C LEU A 55 16.69 -7.80 34.49
N THR A 56 17.05 -8.24 35.69
CA THR A 56 17.12 -7.37 36.89
C THR A 56 18.53 -6.96 37.33
N LYS A 57 19.58 -7.53 36.72
CA LYS A 57 20.97 -7.35 37.19
C LYS A 57 21.71 -6.18 36.52
N ALA A 58 21.02 -5.35 35.73
CA ALA A 58 21.66 -4.23 35.06
C ALA A 58 21.63 -3.01 35.98
N ASP A 59 22.81 -2.55 36.40
CA ASP A 59 22.98 -1.33 37.21
C ASP A 59 22.85 -0.05 36.36
N GLU A 60 22.94 -0.19 35.03
CA GLU A 60 22.84 0.86 34.03
C GLU A 60 21.77 0.51 32.98
N PRO A 61 21.26 1.49 32.20
CA PRO A 61 20.29 1.23 31.14
C PRO A 61 20.81 0.23 30.09
N ILE A 62 19.99 -0.77 29.75
CA ILE A 62 20.27 -1.68 28.64
C ILE A 62 19.94 -0.96 27.32
N LEU A 63 20.95 -0.75 26.48
CA LEU A 63 20.79 -0.05 25.20
C LEU A 63 20.54 -1.02 24.05
N GLN A 64 20.96 -2.28 24.20
CA GLN A 64 20.86 -3.28 23.14
C GLN A 64 20.57 -4.68 23.68
N ILE A 65 19.85 -5.48 22.88
CA ILE A 65 19.63 -6.91 23.14
C ILE A 65 19.90 -7.75 21.90
N ALA A 66 20.36 -8.99 22.10
CA ALA A 66 20.46 -10.02 21.07
C ALA A 66 19.88 -11.33 21.59
N ILE A 67 19.04 -11.98 20.78
CA ILE A 67 18.44 -13.28 21.09
C ILE A 67 19.14 -14.33 20.23
N SER A 68 19.59 -15.42 20.84
CA SER A 68 20.17 -16.54 20.08
C SER A 68 19.13 -17.16 19.14
N PRO A 69 19.52 -17.69 17.97
CA PRO A 69 18.56 -18.30 17.03
C PRO A 69 17.78 -19.48 17.61
N ASP A 70 18.34 -20.18 18.60
CA ASP A 70 17.69 -21.27 19.32
C ASP A 70 16.70 -20.80 20.41
N GLY A 71 16.60 -19.48 20.65
CA GLY A 71 15.71 -18.88 21.64
C GLY A 71 16.07 -19.15 23.10
N ARG A 72 17.24 -19.76 23.38
CA ARG A 72 17.64 -20.17 24.74
C ARG A 72 18.42 -19.11 25.51
N MET A 73 19.03 -18.16 24.80
CA MET A 73 19.91 -17.15 25.39
C MET A 73 19.52 -15.74 24.94
N ILE A 74 19.63 -14.80 25.88
CA ILE A 74 19.54 -13.36 25.63
C ILE A 74 20.84 -12.74 26.11
N ALA A 75 21.49 -11.96 25.25
CA ALA A 75 22.61 -11.09 25.60
C ALA A 75 22.12 -9.64 25.66
N SER A 76 22.63 -8.86 26.61
CA SER A 76 22.30 -7.45 26.83
C SER A 76 23.58 -6.62 26.96
N GLY A 77 23.56 -5.39 26.47
CA GLY A 77 24.67 -4.44 26.58
C GLY A 77 24.21 -2.98 26.60
#